data_AF-A0A957K2J8-F1
#
_entry.id   AF-A0A957K2J8-F1
#
_cell.length_a   1.000
_cell.length_b   1.000
_cell.length_c   1.000
_cell.angle_alpha   90.00
_cell.angle_beta   90.00
_cell.angle_gamma   90.00
#
_symmetry.space_group_name_H-M   'P 1'
#
loop_
_entity.id
_entity.type
_entity.pdbx_description
1 polymer ?
#
loop_
_entity_poly.entity_id
_entity_poly.type
_entity_poly.pdbx_seq_one_letter_code
_entity_poly.pdbx_strand_id
1 'polypeptide(L)'
;MMKRVISRIFLVGGVLFLLNAIFGRYLVLPGYLDSLAAGQATLGEVSQTVSGWKVARYLLWAYSFKLGIYCFGLGLLVPLVMGTGRKWAIALGGFVYIAFAYMPLPAPASLVFGLAGGLMTVAMLYILVRWARLRPTLPAPERVAADYRLAGYFFLAMATYTLCPFMGVKTFALAPEKMIAYGLQAEAASFAFHLLIELALGWLFIGLSHWQLARQPAADKQQALSWDSAL
;
A
#
# COMPACT_ATOMS: atom_id res chain seq x y z
N MET A 1 -6.60 23.81 20.17
CA MET A 1 -5.87 22.84 21.03
C MET A 1 -6.27 21.39 20.76
N MET A 2 -7.57 21.05 20.86
CA MET A 2 -8.09 19.67 20.69
C MET A 2 -7.63 18.94 19.41
N LYS A 3 -7.65 19.59 18.24
CA LYS A 3 -7.21 18.99 16.97
C LYS A 3 -5.75 18.48 16.99
N ARG A 4 -4.85 19.19 17.68
CA ARG A 4 -3.44 18.80 17.78
C ARG A 4 -3.26 17.57 18.66
N VAL A 5 -4.03 17.46 19.74
CA VAL A 5 -4.02 16.29 20.63
C VAL A 5 -4.53 15.05 19.88
N ILE A 6 -5.67 15.17 19.20
CA ILE A 6 -6.24 14.09 18.38
C ILE A 6 -5.24 13.62 17.31
N SER A 7 -4.64 14.56 16.57
CA SER A 7 -3.61 14.26 15.57
C SER A 7 -2.44 13.48 16.17
N ARG A 8 -1.91 13.91 17.32
CA ARG A 8 -0.81 13.21 18.01
C ARG A 8 -1.20 11.80 18.45
N ILE A 9 -2.39 11.60 18.99
CA ILE A 9 -2.89 10.28 19.41
C ILE A 9 -2.90 9.33 18.20
N PHE A 10 -3.46 9.77 17.07
CA PHE A 10 -3.50 8.98 15.84
C PHE A 10 -2.11 8.67 15.28
N LEU A 11 -1.18 9.64 15.30
CA LEU A 11 0.19 9.43 14.84
C LEU A 11 0.94 8.43 15.72
N VAL A 12 0.88 8.59 17.05
CA VAL A 12 1.52 7.68 18.00
C VAL A 12 0.91 6.28 17.90
N GLY A 13 -0.42 6.17 17.90
CA GLY A 13 -1.12 4.90 17.72
C GLY A 13 -0.74 4.24 16.39
N GLY A 14 -0.68 5.01 15.30
CA GLY A 14 -0.24 4.54 13.99
C GLY A 14 1.18 3.97 14.02
N VAL A 15 2.13 4.67 14.62
CA VAL A 15 3.51 4.19 14.79
C VAL A 15 3.57 2.91 15.61
N LEU A 16 2.84 2.82 16.73
CA LEU A 16 2.81 1.62 17.57
C LEU A 16 2.28 0.40 16.80
N PHE A 17 1.24 0.57 15.99
CA PHE A 17 0.75 -0.49 15.11
C PHE A 17 1.78 -0.88 14.06
N LEU A 18 2.47 0.07 13.42
CA LEU A 18 3.51 -0.24 12.43
C LEU A 18 4.68 -0.99 13.06
N LEU A 19 5.13 -0.60 14.26
CA LEU A 19 6.14 -1.34 15.02
C LEU A 19 5.65 -2.76 15.33
N ASN A 20 4.40 -2.92 15.77
CA ASN A 20 3.82 -4.24 16.00
C ASN A 20 3.73 -5.08 14.71
N ALA A 21 3.46 -4.49 13.55
CA ALA A 21 3.48 -5.22 12.28
C ALA A 21 4.87 -5.77 11.94
N ILE A 22 5.92 -4.97 12.14
CA ILE A 22 7.31 -5.34 11.87
C ILE A 22 7.80 -6.39 12.87
N PHE A 23 7.69 -6.09 14.17
CA PHE A 23 8.26 -6.94 15.23
C PHE A 23 7.36 -8.10 15.61
N GLY A 24 6.05 -7.97 15.41
CA GLY A 24 5.07 -9.01 15.70
C GLY A 24 5.33 -10.28 14.91
N ARG A 25 5.97 -10.21 13.74
CA ARG A 25 6.39 -11.41 12.99
C ARG A 25 7.28 -12.32 13.85
N TYR A 26 8.22 -11.78 14.61
CA TYR A 26 9.14 -12.58 15.42
C TYR A 26 8.49 -13.19 16.66
N LEU A 27 7.34 -12.65 17.09
CA LEU A 27 6.65 -13.09 18.30
C LEU A 27 5.43 -13.97 18.00
N VAL A 28 4.73 -13.69 16.89
CA VAL A 28 3.45 -14.31 16.54
C VAL A 28 3.65 -15.46 15.55
N LEU A 29 4.57 -15.32 14.59
CA LEU A 29 4.75 -16.30 13.53
C LEU A 29 5.21 -17.68 14.06
N PRO A 30 6.18 -17.79 14.99
CA PRO A 30 6.60 -19.10 15.48
C PRO A 30 5.44 -19.90 16.08
N GLY A 31 4.67 -19.29 16.99
CA GLY A 31 3.52 -19.95 17.61
C GLY A 31 2.38 -20.28 16.64
N TYR A 32 2.24 -19.53 15.54
CA TYR A 32 1.31 -19.87 14.47
C TYR A 32 1.79 -21.08 13.66
N LEU A 33 3.08 -21.12 13.31
CA LEU A 33 3.68 -22.27 12.61
C LEU A 33 3.60 -23.55 13.44
N ASP A 34 3.84 -23.46 14.76
CA ASP A 34 3.70 -24.60 15.67
C ASP A 34 2.25 -25.14 15.68
N SER A 35 1.25 -24.25 15.61
CA SER A 35 -0.16 -24.68 15.54
C SER A 35 -0.52 -25.36 14.21
N LEU A 36 0.05 -24.89 13.10
CA LEU A 36 -0.11 -25.53 11.80
C LEU A 36 0.57 -26.91 11.75
N ALA A 37 1.77 -27.03 12.32
CA ALA A 37 2.50 -28.30 12.43
C ALA A 37 1.74 -29.35 13.27
N ALA A 38 0.93 -28.90 14.23
CA ALA A 38 0.05 -29.76 15.02
C ALA A 38 -1.23 -30.21 14.26
N GLY A 39 -1.37 -29.90 12.97
CA GLY A 39 -2.46 -30.38 12.12
C GLY A 39 -3.74 -29.54 12.15
N GLN A 40 -3.70 -28.32 12.70
CA GLN A 40 -4.86 -27.42 12.74
C GLN A 40 -4.90 -26.60 11.45
N ALA A 41 -5.57 -27.14 10.42
CA ALA A 41 -5.42 -26.66 9.04
C ALA A 41 -6.25 -25.40 8.70
N THR A 42 -7.33 -25.12 9.43
CA THR A 42 -8.21 -23.98 9.12
C THR A 42 -8.37 -22.99 10.28
N LEU A 43 -8.56 -21.70 9.97
CA LEU A 43 -8.84 -20.66 10.98
C LEU A 43 -10.09 -20.98 11.83
N GLY A 44 -11.07 -21.68 11.25
CA GLY A 44 -12.26 -22.15 11.96
C GLY A 44 -11.93 -23.21 13.01
N GLU A 45 -11.15 -24.24 12.64
CA GLU A 45 -10.70 -25.29 13.56
C GLU A 45 -9.74 -24.74 14.63
N VAL A 46 -8.79 -23.89 14.22
CA VAL A 46 -7.85 -23.20 15.13
C VAL A 46 -8.62 -22.37 16.16
N SER A 47 -9.72 -21.71 15.78
CA SER A 47 -10.50 -20.91 16.74
C SER A 47 -11.17 -21.73 17.84
N GLN A 48 -11.40 -23.03 17.61
CA GLN A 48 -12.02 -23.95 18.57
C GLN A 48 -10.99 -24.63 19.48
N THR A 49 -9.75 -24.78 19.02
CA THR A 49 -8.69 -25.51 19.72
C THR A 49 -7.60 -24.62 20.32
N VAL A 50 -7.52 -23.35 19.88
CA VAL A 50 -6.52 -22.38 20.33
C VAL A 50 -7.17 -21.34 21.23
N SER A 51 -6.46 -20.96 22.30
CA SER A 51 -6.97 -19.94 23.23
C SER A 51 -7.31 -18.63 22.50
N GLY A 52 -8.46 -18.03 22.83
CA GLY A 52 -8.93 -16.80 22.19
C GLY A 52 -7.90 -15.66 22.23
N TRP A 53 -7.03 -15.64 23.24
CA TRP A 53 -5.91 -14.68 23.32
C TRP A 53 -4.90 -14.83 22.16
N LYS A 54 -4.52 -16.06 21.79
CA LYS A 54 -3.59 -16.30 20.67
C LYS A 54 -4.23 -15.86 19.34
N VAL A 55 -5.52 -16.15 19.15
CA VAL A 55 -6.28 -15.69 17.98
C VAL A 55 -6.35 -14.16 17.93
N ALA A 56 -6.70 -13.50 19.04
CA ALA A 56 -6.75 -12.05 19.14
C ALA A 56 -5.39 -11.41 18.85
N ARG A 57 -4.29 -11.99 19.36
CA ARG A 57 -2.92 -11.52 19.10
C ARG A 57 -2.53 -11.67 17.62
N TYR A 58 -2.90 -12.80 17.01
CA TYR A 58 -2.67 -13.03 15.58
C TYR A 58 -3.43 -12.01 14.73
N LEU A 59 -4.73 -11.82 14.98
CA LEU A 59 -5.53 -10.83 14.28
C LEU A 59 -4.98 -9.42 14.47
N LEU A 60 -4.62 -9.05 15.70
CA LEU A 60 -3.99 -7.76 15.99
C LEU A 60 -2.75 -7.55 15.13
N TRP A 61 -1.85 -8.54 15.07
CA TRP A 61 -0.67 -8.49 14.21
C TRP A 61 -1.02 -8.41 12.71
N ALA A 62 -1.92 -9.26 12.22
CA ALA A 62 -2.32 -9.28 10.82
C ALA A 62 -2.95 -7.95 10.35
N TYR A 63 -3.70 -7.27 11.22
CA TYR A 63 -4.31 -5.97 10.91
C TYR A 63 -3.39 -4.78 11.20
N SER A 64 -2.29 -4.98 11.93
CA SER A 64 -1.43 -3.90 12.42
C SER A 64 -0.89 -3.00 11.32
N PHE A 65 -0.45 -3.53 10.18
CA PHE A 65 0.06 -2.67 9.11
C PHE A 65 -1.04 -1.75 8.55
N LYS A 66 -2.22 -2.31 8.27
CA LYS A 66 -3.36 -1.56 7.70
C LYS A 66 -3.88 -0.51 8.69
N LEU A 67 -4.06 -0.89 9.95
CA LEU A 67 -4.45 0.02 11.03
C LEU A 67 -3.38 1.10 11.27
N GLY A 68 -2.10 0.74 11.21
CA GLY A 68 -0.98 1.64 11.39
C GLY A 68 -0.96 2.75 10.35
N ILE A 69 -0.98 2.40 9.06
CA ILE A 69 -1.04 3.38 7.96
C ILE A 69 -2.33 4.21 8.02
N TYR A 70 -3.47 3.60 8.33
CA TYR A 70 -4.74 4.30 8.45
C TYR A 70 -4.74 5.33 9.57
N CYS A 71 -4.36 4.94 10.79
CA CYS A 71 -4.24 5.85 11.93
C CYS A 71 -3.20 6.96 11.65
N PHE A 72 -2.04 6.61 11.11
CA PHE A 72 -1.01 7.59 10.77
C PHE A 72 -1.53 8.61 9.75
N GLY A 73 -2.19 8.14 8.69
CA GLY A 73 -2.84 8.97 7.68
C GLY A 73 -3.89 9.90 8.28
N LEU A 74 -4.79 9.39 9.12
CA LEU A 74 -5.77 10.23 9.83
C LEU A 74 -5.09 11.29 10.71
N GLY A 75 -4.02 10.90 11.41
CA GLY A 75 -3.21 11.81 12.22
C GLY A 75 -2.66 12.98 11.40
N LEU A 76 -2.18 12.72 10.18
CA LEU A 76 -1.73 13.75 9.23
C LEU A 76 -2.89 14.58 8.66
N LEU A 77 -4.07 14.00 8.44
CA LEU A 77 -5.23 14.66 7.83
C LEU A 77 -5.97 15.62 8.77
N VAL A 78 -6.00 15.32 10.08
CA VAL A 78 -6.71 16.14 11.09
C VAL A 78 -6.32 17.62 11.04
N PRO A 79 -5.03 18.01 11.06
CA PRO A 79 -4.63 19.41 11.04
C PRO A 79 -4.80 20.10 9.68
N LEU A 80 -4.97 19.36 8.58
CA LEU A 80 -5.06 19.95 7.24
C LEU A 80 -6.36 20.74 7.04
N VAL A 81 -6.26 21.85 6.30
CA VAL A 81 -7.42 22.61 5.82
C VAL A 81 -7.98 21.87 4.60
N MET A 82 -8.97 21.01 4.86
CA MET A 82 -9.65 20.21 3.84
C MET A 82 -11.13 20.13 4.19
N GLY A 83 -11.99 20.15 3.17
CA GLY A 83 -13.44 20.04 3.33
C GLY A 83 -13.83 18.80 4.13
N THR A 84 -14.78 18.97 5.06
CA THR A 84 -15.24 17.92 5.99
C THR A 84 -15.68 16.66 5.27
N GLY A 85 -16.40 16.79 4.15
CA GLY A 85 -16.82 15.63 3.34
C GLY A 85 -15.65 14.80 2.81
N ARG A 86 -14.56 15.43 2.36
CA ARG A 86 -13.36 14.70 1.88
C ARG A 86 -12.65 13.98 3.01
N LYS A 87 -12.59 14.59 4.21
CA LYS A 87 -12.04 13.94 5.41
C LYS A 87 -12.82 12.69 5.76
N TRP A 88 -14.15 12.79 5.78
CA TRP A 88 -15.02 11.65 6.04
C TRP A 88 -14.94 10.59 4.95
N ALA A 89 -14.85 10.97 3.68
CA ALA A 89 -14.69 10.01 2.59
C ALA A 89 -13.41 9.18 2.75
N ILE A 90 -12.27 9.82 3.09
CA ILE A 90 -11.01 9.10 3.33
C ILE A 90 -11.09 8.23 4.58
N ALA A 91 -11.64 8.77 5.68
CA ALA A 91 -11.78 8.02 6.93
C ALA A 91 -12.70 6.80 6.75
N LEU A 92 -13.92 7.00 6.29
CA LEU A 92 -14.88 5.93 6.10
C LEU A 92 -14.43 4.93 5.04
N GLY A 93 -13.88 5.40 3.92
CA GLY A 93 -13.33 4.53 2.87
C GLY A 93 -12.19 3.65 3.38
N GLY A 94 -11.27 4.22 4.16
CA GLY A 94 -10.18 3.45 4.79
C GLY A 94 -10.69 2.45 5.81
N PHE A 95 -11.66 2.83 6.65
CA PHE A 95 -12.28 1.93 7.63
C PHE A 95 -13.00 0.75 6.96
N VAL A 96 -13.81 1.02 5.93
CA VAL A 96 -14.50 0.00 5.15
C VAL A 96 -13.47 -0.93 4.49
N TYR A 97 -12.45 -0.40 3.83
CA TYR A 97 -11.40 -1.22 3.24
C TYR A 97 -10.76 -2.17 4.27
N ILE A 98 -10.43 -1.67 5.47
CA ILE A 98 -9.85 -2.50 6.53
C ILE A 98 -10.83 -3.60 6.95
N ALA A 99 -12.10 -3.26 7.18
CA ALA A 99 -13.12 -4.23 7.62
C ALA A 99 -13.29 -5.41 6.65
N PHE A 100 -13.11 -5.16 5.34
CA PHE A 100 -13.24 -6.19 4.30
C PHE A 100 -11.91 -6.82 3.86
N ALA A 101 -10.76 -6.35 4.36
CA ALA A 101 -9.45 -6.70 3.82
C ALA A 101 -9.06 -8.20 3.89
N TYR A 102 -9.75 -8.99 4.73
CA TYR A 102 -9.54 -10.43 4.87
C TYR A 102 -10.81 -11.25 4.63
N MET A 103 -11.87 -10.61 4.13
CA MET A 103 -13.08 -11.33 3.75
C MET A 103 -12.87 -11.99 2.38
N PRO A 104 -13.26 -13.27 2.22
CA PRO A 104 -13.21 -13.91 0.92
C PRO A 104 -14.18 -13.20 -0.04
N LEU A 105 -13.70 -12.89 -1.24
CA LEU A 105 -14.55 -12.32 -2.28
C LEU A 105 -15.39 -13.43 -2.92
N PRO A 106 -16.72 -13.27 -3.03
CA PRO A 106 -17.61 -14.25 -3.65
C PRO A 106 -17.56 -14.14 -5.18
N ALA A 107 -16.36 -14.23 -5.77
CA ALA A 107 -16.15 -14.12 -7.20
C ALA A 107 -15.00 -15.02 -7.68
N PRO A 108 -15.06 -15.54 -8.92
CA PRO A 108 -13.94 -16.28 -9.50
C PRO A 108 -12.69 -15.39 -9.55
N ALA A 109 -11.57 -15.91 -9.04
CA ALA A 109 -10.31 -15.16 -9.02
C ALA A 109 -9.91 -14.66 -10.41
N SER A 110 -10.12 -15.48 -11.46
CA SER A 110 -9.85 -15.10 -12.86
C SER A 110 -10.62 -13.87 -13.31
N LEU A 111 -11.89 -13.74 -12.91
CA LEU A 111 -12.71 -12.57 -13.24
C LEU A 111 -12.19 -11.33 -12.53
N VAL A 112 -11.90 -11.44 -11.23
CA VAL A 112 -11.37 -10.32 -10.43
C VAL A 112 -10.03 -9.84 -11.00
N PHE A 113 -9.11 -10.76 -11.32
CA PHE A 113 -7.83 -10.41 -11.94
C PHE A 113 -7.97 -9.83 -13.34
N GLY A 114 -8.89 -10.35 -14.16
CA GLY A 114 -9.15 -9.81 -15.49
C GLY A 114 -9.67 -8.38 -15.47
N LEU A 115 -10.67 -8.10 -14.62
CA LEU A 115 -11.26 -6.77 -14.48
C LEU A 115 -10.27 -5.78 -13.83
N ALA A 116 -9.61 -6.18 -12.73
CA ALA A 116 -8.63 -5.33 -12.07
C ALA A 116 -7.45 -5.04 -13.00
N GLY A 117 -6.93 -6.04 -13.70
CA GLY A 117 -5.85 -5.89 -14.67
C GLY A 117 -6.22 -4.93 -15.80
N GLY A 118 -7.39 -5.11 -16.43
CA GLY A 118 -7.87 -4.22 -17.48
C GLY A 118 -8.03 -2.76 -17.02
N LEU A 119 -8.65 -2.55 -15.84
CA LEU A 119 -8.80 -1.22 -15.26
C LEU A 119 -7.45 -0.56 -14.99
N MET A 120 -6.49 -1.32 -14.46
CA MET A 120 -5.15 -0.82 -14.16
C MET A 120 -4.36 -0.49 -15.42
N THR A 121 -4.49 -1.29 -16.48
CA THR A 121 -3.91 -0.98 -17.80
C THR A 121 -4.45 0.34 -18.35
N VAL A 122 -5.77 0.55 -18.31
CA VAL A 122 -6.39 1.80 -18.78
C VAL A 122 -5.90 2.99 -17.95
N ALA A 123 -5.85 2.85 -16.62
CA ALA A 123 -5.35 3.90 -15.73
C ALA A 123 -3.87 4.24 -16.02
N MET A 124 -3.03 3.23 -16.27
CA MET A 124 -1.62 3.41 -16.62
C MET A 124 -1.44 4.16 -17.93
N LEU A 125 -2.17 3.75 -18.98
CA LEU A 125 -2.15 4.44 -20.27
C LEU A 125 -2.60 5.90 -20.14
N TYR A 126 -3.65 6.15 -19.35
CA TYR A 126 -4.10 7.50 -19.05
C TYR A 126 -3.00 8.33 -18.36
N ILE A 127 -2.34 7.79 -17.34
CA ILE A 127 -1.23 8.45 -16.63
C ILE A 127 -0.09 8.78 -17.58
N LEU A 128 0.33 7.84 -18.43
CA LEU A 128 1.40 8.02 -19.42
C LEU A 128 1.08 9.12 -20.42
N VAL A 129 -0.14 9.09 -20.98
CA VAL A 129 -0.60 10.12 -21.94
C VAL A 129 -0.68 11.48 -21.28
N ARG A 130 -1.21 11.57 -20.05
CA ARG A 130 -1.29 12.83 -19.29
C ARG A 130 0.10 13.37 -18.97
N TRP A 131 1.02 12.52 -18.52
CA TRP A 131 2.39 12.92 -18.25
C TRP A 131 3.08 13.45 -19.51
N ALA A 132 2.98 12.74 -20.63
CA ALA A 132 3.62 13.14 -21.89
C ALA A 132 3.12 14.51 -22.39
N ARG A 133 1.83 14.82 -22.18
CA ARG A 133 1.24 16.11 -22.54
C ARG A 133 1.61 17.24 -21.58
N LEU A 134 1.69 16.96 -20.28
CA LEU A 134 1.95 17.98 -19.26
C LEU A 134 3.44 18.29 -19.09
N ARG A 135 4.32 17.30 -19.25
CA ARG A 135 5.74 17.46 -18.96
C ARG A 135 6.41 18.65 -19.67
N PRO A 136 6.18 18.91 -20.97
CA PRO A 136 6.83 20.02 -21.68
C PRO A 136 6.42 21.40 -21.14
N THR A 137 5.25 21.51 -20.49
CA THR A 137 4.74 22.79 -19.95
C THR A 137 5.21 23.06 -18.53
N LEU A 138 5.92 22.11 -17.89
CA LEU A 138 6.37 22.26 -16.51
C LEU A 138 7.70 23.03 -16.42
N PRO A 139 7.88 23.86 -15.37
CA PRO A 139 9.19 24.40 -15.02
C PRO A 139 10.23 23.29 -14.84
N ALA A 140 11.52 23.62 -15.07
CA ALA A 140 12.62 22.65 -14.95
C ALA A 140 12.62 21.84 -13.64
N PRO A 141 12.42 22.43 -12.44
CA PRO A 141 12.44 21.64 -11.20
C PRO A 141 11.20 20.76 -11.03
N GLU A 142 10.04 21.16 -11.57
CA GLU A 142 8.82 20.35 -11.57
C GLU A 142 8.89 19.18 -12.56
N ARG A 143 9.61 19.34 -13.68
CA ARG A 143 9.89 18.25 -14.62
C ARG A 143 10.60 17.09 -13.94
N VAL A 144 11.64 17.36 -13.15
CA VAL A 144 12.36 16.31 -12.41
C VAL A 144 11.44 15.57 -11.44
N ALA A 145 10.60 16.30 -10.70
CA ALA A 145 9.63 15.67 -9.81
C ALA A 145 8.59 14.84 -10.57
N ALA A 146 8.13 15.30 -11.73
CA ALA A 146 7.22 14.56 -12.60
C ALA A 146 7.86 13.30 -13.18
N ASP A 147 9.15 13.35 -13.53
CA ASP A 147 9.92 12.21 -14.03
C ASP A 147 10.07 11.12 -12.95
N TYR A 148 10.42 11.49 -11.71
CA TYR A 148 10.41 10.55 -10.58
C TYR A 148 9.03 9.97 -10.31
N ARG A 149 7.97 10.77 -10.41
CA ARG A 149 6.61 10.27 -10.23
C ARG A 149 6.24 9.24 -11.29
N LEU A 150 6.62 9.49 -12.54
CA LEU A 150 6.41 8.54 -13.64
C LEU A 150 7.17 7.24 -13.39
N ALA A 151 8.45 7.32 -13.01
CA ALA A 151 9.24 6.14 -12.67
C ALA A 151 8.58 5.33 -11.55
N GLY A 152 8.08 6.00 -10.50
CA GLY A 152 7.34 5.36 -9.43
C GLY A 152 6.08 4.63 -9.92
N TYR A 153 5.26 5.29 -10.74
CA TYR A 153 4.08 4.66 -11.34
C TYR A 153 4.43 3.49 -12.25
N PHE A 154 5.52 3.57 -13.02
CA PHE A 154 6.00 2.47 -13.85
C PHE A 154 6.32 1.23 -13.01
N PHE A 155 7.08 1.38 -11.92
CA PHE A 155 7.40 0.24 -11.05
C PHE A 155 6.17 -0.33 -10.33
N LEU A 156 5.21 0.51 -9.92
CA LEU A 156 3.93 0.03 -9.40
C LEU A 156 3.11 -0.71 -10.47
N ALA A 157 3.20 -0.30 -11.74
CA ALA A 157 2.60 -1.01 -12.86
C ALA A 157 3.22 -2.40 -13.04
N MET A 158 4.56 -2.48 -13.01
CA MET A 158 5.28 -3.73 -13.13
C MET A 158 4.96 -4.67 -11.97
N ALA A 159 4.96 -4.16 -10.73
CA ALA A 159 4.51 -4.91 -9.56
C ALA A 159 3.11 -5.51 -9.75
N THR A 160 2.17 -4.70 -10.24
CA THR A 160 0.82 -5.16 -10.55
C THR A 160 0.82 -6.24 -11.62
N TYR A 161 1.58 -6.05 -12.69
CA TYR A 161 1.63 -7.03 -13.76
C TYR A 161 2.27 -8.34 -13.31
N THR A 162 3.31 -8.28 -12.47
CA THR A 162 4.00 -9.42 -11.84
C THR A 162 3.07 -10.24 -10.93
N LEU A 163 2.07 -9.60 -10.30
CA LEU A 163 1.06 -10.30 -9.50
C LEU A 163 0.25 -11.31 -10.34
N CYS A 164 -0.05 -11.02 -11.61
CA CYS A 164 -0.85 -11.90 -12.47
C CYS A 164 -0.21 -13.28 -12.71
N PRO A 165 1.04 -13.39 -13.23
CA PRO A 165 1.70 -14.69 -13.40
C PRO A 165 2.05 -15.34 -12.05
N PHE A 166 2.35 -14.56 -11.01
CA PHE A 166 2.59 -15.08 -9.65
C PHE A 166 1.36 -15.78 -9.05
N MET A 167 0.20 -15.14 -9.10
CA MET A 167 -1.03 -15.78 -8.59
C MET A 167 -1.66 -16.77 -9.56
N GLY A 168 -1.33 -16.66 -10.85
CA GLY A 168 -1.89 -17.46 -11.93
C GLY A 168 -1.03 -18.64 -12.36
N VAL A 169 -1.02 -18.90 -13.67
CA VAL A 169 -0.52 -20.16 -14.26
C VAL A 169 1.00 -20.32 -14.24
N LYS A 170 1.77 -19.28 -13.92
CA LYS A 170 3.24 -19.37 -13.97
C LYS A 170 3.81 -19.98 -12.70
N THR A 171 3.22 -19.71 -11.54
CA THR A 171 3.71 -20.26 -10.26
C THR A 171 2.63 -20.92 -9.42
N PHE A 172 1.34 -20.77 -9.79
CA PHE A 172 0.21 -21.34 -9.05
C PHE A 172 0.23 -20.98 -7.56
N ALA A 173 0.59 -19.75 -7.20
CA ALA A 173 0.71 -19.36 -5.77
C ALA A 173 -0.61 -19.49 -5.00
N LEU A 174 -1.76 -19.45 -5.70
CA LEU A 174 -3.09 -19.67 -5.12
C LEU A 174 -3.57 -21.14 -5.16
N ALA A 175 -2.79 -22.05 -5.77
CA ALA A 175 -3.08 -23.47 -5.93
C ALA A 175 -1.84 -24.29 -5.53
N PRO A 176 -1.52 -24.35 -4.22
CA PRO A 176 -0.25 -24.89 -3.71
C PRO A 176 0.00 -26.33 -4.12
N GLU A 177 -1.05 -27.14 -4.29
CA GLU A 177 -0.98 -28.51 -4.79
C GLU A 177 -0.38 -28.57 -6.21
N LYS A 178 -0.74 -27.63 -7.10
CA LYS A 178 -0.16 -27.54 -8.45
C LYS A 178 1.25 -27.00 -8.41
N MET A 179 1.50 -25.99 -7.58
CA MET A 179 2.85 -25.43 -7.39
C MET A 179 3.83 -26.53 -6.94
N ILE A 180 3.42 -27.40 -6.01
CA ILE A 180 4.22 -28.53 -5.55
C ILE A 180 4.37 -29.59 -6.64
N ALA A 181 3.28 -29.98 -7.30
CA ALA A 181 3.29 -31.01 -8.34
C ALA A 181 4.22 -30.67 -9.52
N TYR A 182 4.36 -29.39 -9.86
CA TYR A 182 5.22 -28.92 -10.94
C TYR A 182 6.58 -28.39 -10.48
N GLY A 183 6.89 -28.40 -9.17
CA GLY A 183 8.18 -27.96 -8.65
C GLY A 183 8.46 -26.46 -8.81
N LEU A 184 7.44 -25.60 -8.71
CA LEU A 184 7.51 -24.16 -9.05
C LEU A 184 7.79 -23.24 -7.85
N GLN A 185 8.26 -23.78 -6.72
CA GLN A 185 8.43 -23.01 -5.48
C GLN A 185 9.54 -21.97 -5.60
N ALA A 186 10.64 -22.30 -6.29
CA ALA A 186 11.76 -21.38 -6.49
C ALA A 186 11.35 -20.21 -7.39
N GLU A 187 10.57 -20.48 -8.44
CA GLU A 187 9.97 -19.48 -9.32
C GLU A 187 9.01 -18.59 -8.55
N ALA A 188 8.11 -19.17 -7.74
CA ALA A 188 7.21 -18.41 -6.87
C ALA A 188 7.97 -17.45 -5.95
N ALA A 189 9.05 -17.93 -5.30
CA ALA A 189 9.91 -17.11 -4.47
C ALA A 189 10.59 -15.99 -5.25
N SER A 190 11.11 -16.29 -6.44
CA SER A 190 11.71 -15.29 -7.34
C SER A 190 10.71 -14.20 -7.72
N PHE A 191 9.48 -14.56 -8.10
CA PHE A 191 8.41 -13.60 -8.39
C PHE A 191 8.06 -12.73 -7.18
N ALA A 192 7.99 -13.32 -5.98
CA ALA A 192 7.75 -12.57 -4.75
C ALA A 192 8.87 -11.55 -4.46
N PHE A 193 10.13 -11.89 -4.73
CA PHE A 193 11.26 -10.96 -4.60
C PHE A 193 11.19 -9.82 -5.62
N HIS A 194 10.90 -10.11 -6.88
CA HIS A 194 10.73 -9.08 -7.92
C HIS A 194 9.60 -8.13 -7.55
N LEU A 195 8.46 -8.66 -7.13
CA LEU A 195 7.32 -7.87 -6.67
C LEU A 195 7.71 -6.92 -5.53
N LEU A 196 8.46 -7.41 -4.54
CA LEU A 196 8.91 -6.59 -3.41
C LEU A 196 9.85 -5.47 -3.86
N ILE A 197 10.79 -5.77 -4.76
CA ILE A 197 11.74 -4.79 -5.31
C ILE A 197 10.98 -3.73 -6.11
N GLU A 198 10.07 -4.13 -6.99
CA GLU A 198 9.24 -3.24 -7.79
C GLU A 198 8.40 -2.31 -6.91
N LEU A 199 7.73 -2.85 -5.88
CA LEU A 199 6.99 -2.03 -4.92
C LEU A 199 7.91 -1.05 -4.17
N ALA A 200 9.07 -1.51 -3.69
CA ALA A 200 10.02 -0.66 -2.97
C ALA A 200 10.53 0.49 -3.83
N LEU A 201 10.91 0.21 -5.08
CA LEU A 201 11.32 1.22 -6.05
C LEU A 201 10.17 2.18 -6.38
N GLY A 202 8.95 1.65 -6.58
CA GLY A 202 7.75 2.45 -6.81
C GLY A 202 7.51 3.50 -5.73
N TRP A 203 7.53 3.07 -4.46
CA TRP A 203 7.38 3.96 -3.31
C TRP A 203 8.57 4.92 -3.15
N LEU A 204 9.80 4.46 -3.38
CA LEU A 204 11.00 5.29 -3.31
C LEU A 204 10.92 6.45 -4.29
N PHE A 205 10.61 6.19 -5.56
CA PHE A 205 10.54 7.23 -6.59
C PHE A 205 9.39 8.21 -6.36
N ILE A 206 8.24 7.74 -5.86
CA ILE A 206 7.16 8.65 -5.41
C ILE A 206 7.64 9.53 -4.25
N GLY A 207 8.36 8.96 -3.28
CA GLY A 207 8.97 9.71 -2.19
C GLY A 207 9.95 10.77 -2.69
N LEU A 208 10.84 10.42 -3.63
CA LEU A 208 11.79 11.34 -4.26
C LEU A 208 11.09 12.47 -5.04
N SER A 209 9.97 12.17 -5.71
CA SER A 209 9.13 13.19 -6.36
C SER A 209 8.65 14.24 -5.36
N HIS A 210 8.12 13.81 -4.21
CA HIS A 210 7.66 14.73 -3.16
C HIS A 210 8.81 15.49 -2.50
N TRP A 211 9.94 14.82 -2.26
CA TRP A 211 11.13 15.45 -1.70
C TRP A 211 11.69 16.53 -2.62
N GLN A 212 11.73 16.27 -3.94
CA GLN A 212 12.18 17.26 -4.92
C GLN A 212 11.32 18.52 -4.93
N LEU A 213 9.99 18.36 -4.84
CA LEU A 213 9.06 19.49 -4.74
C LEU A 213 9.25 20.27 -3.43
N ALA A 214 9.51 19.58 -2.31
CA ALA A 214 9.71 20.22 -1.02
C ALA A 214 11.04 21.01 -0.94
N ARG A 215 12.05 20.65 -1.74
CA ARG A 215 13.34 21.35 -1.80
C ARG A 215 13.34 22.60 -2.67
N GLN A 216 12.27 22.86 -3.43
CA GLN A 216 12.17 24.08 -4.21
C GLN A 216 12.19 25.29 -3.26
N PRO A 217 13.19 26.19 -3.35
CA PRO A 217 13.27 27.35 -2.48
C PRO A 217 12.00 28.20 -2.63
N ALA A 218 11.54 28.81 -1.53
CA ALA A 218 10.47 29.81 -1.56
C ALA A 218 10.79 31.06 -2.42
N ALA A 219 11.97 31.11 -3.04
CA ALA A 219 12.44 32.20 -3.89
C ALA A 219 11.52 32.45 -5.10
N ASP A 220 10.93 31.41 -5.70
CA ASP A 220 9.97 31.59 -6.81
C ASP A 220 8.65 32.22 -6.33
N LYS A 221 8.27 32.02 -5.07
CA LYS A 221 7.10 32.70 -4.47
C LYS A 221 7.38 34.18 -4.20
N GLN A 222 8.61 34.54 -3.81
CA GLN A 222 9.01 35.94 -3.66
C GLN A 222 9.16 36.65 -5.00
N GLN A 223 9.65 35.96 -6.04
CA GLN A 223 9.75 36.52 -7.37
C GLN A 223 8.36 36.77 -7.97
N ALA A 224 7.42 35.81 -7.87
CA ALA A 224 6.03 36.02 -8.30
C ALA A 224 5.33 37.18 -7.56
N LEU A 225 5.52 37.32 -6.24
CA LEU A 225 4.96 38.44 -5.47
C LEU A 225 5.58 39.80 -5.83
N SER A 226 6.83 39.82 -6.31
CA SER A 226 7.48 41.07 -6.74
C SER A 226 6.98 41.61 -8.09
N TRP A 227 6.52 40.74 -8.99
CA TRP A 227 5.93 41.15 -10.27
C TRP A 227 4.53 41.75 -10.09
N ASP A 228 3.73 41.24 -9.16
CA ASP A 228 2.39 41.78 -8.85
C ASP A 228 2.43 43.14 -8.14
N SER A 229 3.56 43.50 -7.51
CA SER A 229 3.77 44.83 -6.94
C SER A 229 4.37 45.86 -7.90
N ALA A 230 4.74 45.43 -9.11
CA ALA A 230 5.39 46.26 -10.13
C ALA A 230 4.45 46.72 -11.26
N LEU A 231 3.16 46.35 -11.18
CA LEU A 231 2.05 46.79 -12.04
C LEU A 231 1.07 47.64 -11.23
#